data_AF-A0A7X7RI42-F1
#
_entry.id   AF-A0A7X7RI42-F1
#
_cell.length_a   1.000
_cell.length_b   1.000
_cell.length_c   1.000
_cell.angle_alpha   90.00
_cell.angle_beta   90.00
_cell.angle_gamma   90.00
#
_symmetry.space_group_name_H-M   'P 1'
#
loop_
_entity.id
_entity.type
_entity.pdbx_description
1 polymer ?
#
loop_
_entity_poly.entity_id
_entity_poly.type
_entity_poly.pdbx_seq_one_letter_code
_entity_poly.pdbx_strand_id
1 'polypeptide(L)'
;MTLTIASGKGGTGKTTFAVNLAWALAARGEKVRLLDCDVEEPNDHLFVQPIFSSETPVTVKKPVCDSARCTGCGACAKACHYNAIAVVKGKVLIFNELCHSCGVCAFVCPAAALTEHEAVIGRVQAGAAGAAATGGLSQPLFFAHGLLNIGEALAPNVVRSVKRHLDPHTVNLIDAAPGTACPVVAAVVGSDAVLLVTEPTPFGLNDLKLAVGLTLKLGVPTGILVNRSDGEDKLIADYSAEVGIPIAGRIPFRRDYAEAYSGGAILAERFPELRENLLAIYDNLQTACPPVPADKAFDEPAGDPPPLKTGTAGRCREITVISGKGGTGKTTLVGSLAQLAGEKVLVDNDVDAADLHLLLAPRVREAHDFIGGIKATIDPDTCVNCGRCAVACHFHAIRQDGPVNRTGKPTYRVDPMGCEGCGLCPLVCPAGAIVSEPNMTGRWYLSDTAHGPMVHARLGIAEENSGRLVAQVRDRAATLADELRLPLILGDGPPGTGCPVIASVTGTDLVVIVTEPTVSGVHDMERVLKLSTHFGVPAVVIINKADLNEEQARRIEQIAAAGQSRVIGRIPFDREVNAALMAGKTVIEHGRGPAV
;
A
#
# COMPACT_ATOMS: atom_id res chain seq x y z
N MET A 1 6.57 -24.03 -7.02
CA MET A 1 7.28 -22.74 -6.86
C MET A 1 6.24 -21.66 -6.60
N THR A 2 6.47 -20.79 -5.64
CA THR A 2 5.65 -19.61 -5.33
C THR A 2 6.47 -18.36 -5.59
N LEU A 3 6.13 -17.64 -6.66
CA LEU A 3 6.76 -16.39 -7.06
C LEU A 3 5.81 -15.23 -6.76
N THR A 4 6.25 -14.29 -5.93
CA THR A 4 5.52 -13.04 -5.69
C THR A 4 6.04 -11.93 -6.59
N ILE A 5 5.14 -11.29 -7.33
CA ILE A 5 5.42 -10.12 -8.15
C ILE A 5 5.07 -8.90 -7.31
N ALA A 6 6.06 -8.08 -6.96
CA ALA A 6 5.90 -6.91 -6.08
C ALA A 6 6.59 -5.67 -6.67
N SER A 7 6.39 -4.51 -6.07
CA SER A 7 6.96 -3.23 -6.54
C SER A 7 6.84 -2.16 -5.46
N GLY A 8 7.79 -1.23 -5.39
CA GLY A 8 7.72 -0.13 -4.42
C GLY A 8 6.60 0.88 -4.66
N LYS A 9 6.06 0.99 -5.88
CA LYS A 9 4.89 1.83 -6.20
C LYS A 9 3.91 1.16 -7.17
N GLY A 10 2.71 1.71 -7.31
CA GLY A 10 1.80 1.27 -8.37
C GLY A 10 2.23 1.70 -9.78
N GLY A 11 1.63 1.10 -10.80
CA GLY A 11 1.80 1.55 -12.18
C GLY A 11 3.12 1.17 -12.87
N THR A 12 3.98 0.38 -12.20
CA THR A 12 5.21 -0.18 -12.80
C THR A 12 4.96 -1.36 -13.74
N GLY A 13 3.73 -1.90 -13.79
CA GLY A 13 3.34 -3.01 -14.67
C GLY A 13 3.35 -4.40 -14.02
N LYS A 14 3.24 -4.49 -12.68
CA LYS A 14 3.12 -5.77 -11.94
C LYS A 14 2.02 -6.70 -12.47
N THR A 15 0.76 -6.27 -12.40
CA THR A 15 -0.42 -6.98 -12.91
C THR A 15 -0.24 -7.39 -14.38
N THR A 16 0.29 -6.48 -15.21
CA THR A 16 0.61 -6.78 -16.61
C THR A 16 1.60 -7.94 -16.70
N PHE A 17 2.70 -7.92 -15.94
CA PHE A 17 3.67 -9.00 -15.92
C PHE A 17 3.08 -10.30 -15.35
N ALA A 18 2.38 -10.26 -14.22
CA ALA A 18 1.81 -11.41 -13.54
C ALA A 18 0.82 -12.18 -14.42
N VAL A 19 -0.16 -11.48 -15.01
CA VAL A 19 -1.14 -12.07 -15.94
C VAL A 19 -0.46 -12.68 -17.15
N ASN A 20 0.48 -11.95 -17.77
CA ASN A 20 1.10 -12.41 -19.01
C ASN A 20 2.10 -13.55 -18.80
N LEU A 21 2.81 -13.57 -17.66
CA LEU A 21 3.65 -14.69 -17.27
C LEU A 21 2.79 -15.92 -16.95
N ALA A 22 1.67 -15.74 -16.24
CA ALA A 22 0.73 -16.83 -15.94
C ALA A 22 0.24 -17.50 -17.23
N TRP A 23 -0.18 -16.67 -18.20
CA TRP A 23 -0.63 -17.14 -19.50
C TRP A 23 0.49 -17.84 -20.29
N ALA A 24 1.70 -17.25 -20.33
CA ALA A 24 2.84 -17.83 -21.06
C ALA A 24 3.24 -19.21 -20.50
N LEU A 25 3.26 -19.36 -19.17
CA LEU A 25 3.56 -20.64 -18.51
C LEU A 25 2.46 -21.68 -18.76
N ALA A 26 1.19 -21.28 -18.67
CA ALA A 26 0.08 -22.18 -19.00
C ALA A 26 0.11 -22.61 -20.47
N ALA A 27 0.50 -21.72 -21.39
CA ALA A 27 0.69 -22.04 -22.81
C ALA A 27 1.84 -23.02 -23.02
N ARG A 28 2.91 -22.90 -22.21
CA ARG A 28 4.04 -23.85 -22.15
C ARG A 28 3.67 -25.23 -21.55
N GLY A 29 2.45 -25.37 -21.02
CA GLY A 29 1.93 -26.62 -20.45
C GLY A 29 2.13 -26.77 -18.94
N GLU A 30 2.54 -25.71 -18.24
CA GLU A 30 2.66 -25.70 -16.78
C GLU A 30 1.27 -25.64 -16.12
N LYS A 31 1.13 -26.24 -14.95
CA LYS A 31 -0.03 -26.00 -14.08
C LYS A 31 0.20 -24.71 -13.30
N VAL A 32 -0.61 -23.70 -13.57
CA VAL A 32 -0.42 -22.36 -13.02
C VAL A 32 -1.62 -21.94 -12.16
N ARG A 33 -1.32 -21.33 -11.01
CA ARG A 33 -2.27 -20.56 -10.20
C ARG A 33 -1.88 -19.10 -10.20
N LEU A 34 -2.77 -18.22 -10.64
CA LEU A 34 -2.62 -16.78 -10.48
C LEU A 34 -3.47 -16.31 -9.30
N LEU A 35 -2.82 -15.71 -8.30
CA LEU A 35 -3.44 -15.23 -7.07
C LEU A 35 -3.28 -13.72 -6.97
N ASP A 36 -4.36 -12.98 -7.19
CA ASP A 36 -4.37 -11.52 -7.07
C ASP A 36 -4.53 -11.15 -5.58
N CYS A 37 -3.42 -10.72 -4.98
CA CYS A 37 -3.31 -10.27 -3.60
C CYS A 37 -3.31 -8.74 -3.48
N ASP A 38 -3.55 -8.00 -4.57
CA ASP A 38 -3.89 -6.57 -4.50
C ASP A 38 -5.36 -6.41 -4.09
N VAL A 39 -5.68 -6.82 -2.86
CA VAL A 39 -7.08 -6.98 -2.41
C VAL A 39 -7.84 -5.66 -2.28
N GLU A 40 -7.10 -4.55 -2.24
CA GLU A 40 -7.65 -3.20 -2.24
C GLU A 40 -8.12 -2.81 -3.64
N GLU A 41 -7.44 -3.24 -4.70
CA GLU A 41 -7.70 -2.90 -6.09
C GLU A 41 -7.36 -4.07 -7.05
N PRO A 42 -8.05 -5.22 -6.93
CA PRO A 42 -7.69 -6.42 -7.69
C PRO A 42 -8.05 -6.21 -9.16
N ASN A 43 -7.13 -6.52 -10.07
CA ASN A 43 -7.26 -6.20 -11.49
C ASN A 43 -6.99 -7.39 -12.42
N ASP A 44 -6.37 -8.46 -11.95
CA ASP A 44 -6.04 -9.61 -12.80
C ASP A 44 -7.30 -10.20 -13.46
N HIS A 45 -8.42 -10.20 -12.72
CA HIS A 45 -9.71 -10.69 -13.18
C HIS A 45 -10.24 -9.96 -14.43
N LEU A 46 -9.84 -8.71 -14.67
CA LEU A 46 -10.21 -7.93 -15.86
C LEU A 46 -9.60 -8.49 -17.14
N PHE A 47 -8.46 -9.18 -17.01
CA PHE A 47 -7.73 -9.79 -18.12
C PHE A 47 -8.08 -11.27 -18.27
N VAL A 48 -8.08 -12.02 -17.16
CA VAL A 48 -8.32 -13.48 -17.21
C VAL A 48 -9.80 -13.85 -17.24
N GLN A 49 -10.71 -12.90 -16.99
CA GLN A 49 -12.17 -13.03 -17.07
C GLN A 49 -12.70 -14.34 -16.47
N PRO A 50 -12.42 -14.61 -15.18
CA PRO A 50 -12.62 -15.91 -14.58
C PRO A 50 -14.10 -16.28 -14.45
N ILE A 51 -14.39 -17.58 -14.52
CA ILE A 51 -15.66 -18.15 -14.09
C ILE A 51 -15.48 -18.63 -12.65
N PHE A 52 -15.99 -17.83 -11.71
CA PHE A 52 -15.89 -18.15 -10.28
C PHE A 52 -16.76 -19.36 -9.93
N SER A 53 -16.14 -20.37 -9.32
CA SER A 53 -16.82 -21.55 -8.78
C SER A 53 -17.03 -21.47 -7.28
N SER A 54 -16.35 -20.55 -6.59
CA SER A 54 -16.52 -20.30 -5.17
C SER A 54 -16.39 -18.83 -4.81
N GLU A 55 -17.10 -18.44 -3.76
CA GLU A 55 -16.98 -17.16 -3.08
C GLU A 55 -17.05 -17.43 -1.57
N THR A 56 -16.08 -16.91 -0.82
CA THR A 56 -15.98 -17.11 0.63
C THR A 56 -15.82 -15.76 1.33
N PRO A 57 -16.67 -15.41 2.31
CA PRO A 57 -16.49 -14.19 3.08
C PRO A 57 -15.24 -14.28 3.96
N VAL A 58 -14.53 -13.16 4.09
CA VAL A 58 -13.41 -13.01 5.03
C VAL A 58 -13.94 -12.24 6.24
N THR A 59 -13.86 -12.85 7.42
CA THR A 59 -14.37 -12.26 8.67
C THR A 59 -13.26 -12.00 9.68
N VAL A 60 -13.50 -11.00 10.53
CA VAL A 60 -12.68 -10.66 11.71
C VAL A 60 -13.60 -10.30 12.87
N LYS A 61 -13.02 -10.25 14.08
CA LYS A 61 -13.74 -9.88 15.29
C LYS A 61 -13.72 -8.37 15.53
N LYS A 62 -14.86 -7.70 15.33
CA LYS A 62 -15.02 -6.27 15.63
C LYS A 62 -15.81 -6.04 16.92
N PRO A 63 -15.54 -4.96 17.66
CA PRO A 63 -16.24 -4.66 18.89
C PRO A 63 -17.66 -4.11 18.63
N VAL A 64 -18.62 -4.59 19.41
CA VAL A 64 -20.00 -4.10 19.46
C VAL A 64 -20.29 -3.63 20.88
N CYS A 65 -20.79 -2.39 21.00
CA CYS A 65 -21.14 -1.80 22.28
C CYS A 65 -22.62 -1.98 22.60
N ASP A 66 -22.93 -2.65 23.71
CA ASP A 66 -24.25 -2.67 24.32
C ASP A 66 -24.50 -1.34 25.05
N SER A 67 -25.30 -0.47 24.44
CA SER A 67 -25.67 0.83 25.00
C SER A 67 -26.42 0.76 26.32
N ALA A 68 -27.09 -0.35 26.65
CA ALA A 68 -27.81 -0.52 27.92
C ALA A 68 -26.85 -0.81 29.08
N ARG A 69 -25.70 -1.45 28.80
CA ARG A 69 -24.66 -1.76 29.80
C ARG A 69 -23.56 -0.71 29.85
N CYS A 70 -23.39 0.07 28.79
CA CYS A 70 -22.30 1.02 28.67
C CYS A 70 -22.44 2.19 29.65
N THR A 71 -21.43 2.38 30.48
CA THR A 71 -21.37 3.48 31.46
C THR A 71 -20.76 4.76 30.91
N GLY A 72 -20.23 4.73 29.68
CA GLY A 72 -19.53 5.89 29.09
C GLY A 72 -18.18 6.21 29.74
N CYS A 73 -17.58 5.29 30.52
CA CYS A 73 -16.36 5.56 31.30
C CYS A 73 -15.09 5.83 30.49
N GLY A 74 -15.05 5.49 29.19
CA GLY A 74 -13.92 5.77 28.30
C GLY A 74 -12.68 4.89 28.45
N ALA A 75 -12.71 3.84 29.28
CA ALA A 75 -11.58 2.91 29.41
C ALA A 75 -11.17 2.27 28.05
N CYS A 76 -12.15 1.95 27.21
CA CYS A 76 -11.94 1.43 25.86
C CYS A 76 -11.28 2.44 24.91
N ALA A 77 -11.70 3.71 24.96
CA ALA A 77 -11.10 4.78 24.16
C ALA A 77 -9.64 5.01 24.58
N LYS A 78 -9.36 5.05 25.89
CA LYS A 78 -8.00 5.21 26.42
C LYS A 78 -7.06 4.05 26.05
N ALA A 79 -7.58 2.83 25.95
CA ALA A 79 -6.78 1.65 25.60
C ALA A 79 -6.61 1.46 24.08
N CYS A 80 -7.34 2.21 23.25
CA CYS A 80 -7.33 2.03 21.80
C CYS A 80 -6.15 2.79 21.16
N HIS A 81 -5.06 2.08 20.88
CA HIS A 81 -3.87 2.64 20.22
C HIS A 81 -4.11 3.10 18.76
N TYR A 82 -5.24 2.70 18.16
CA TYR A 82 -5.63 3.05 16.78
C TYR A 82 -6.63 4.21 16.72
N ASN A 83 -7.02 4.78 17.87
CA ASN A 83 -8.05 5.83 17.95
C ASN A 83 -9.41 5.46 17.31
N ALA A 84 -9.72 4.17 17.21
CA ALA A 84 -10.96 3.66 16.64
C ALA A 84 -12.19 3.84 17.57
N ILE A 85 -11.99 4.39 18.77
CA ILE A 85 -13.05 4.55 19.77
C ILE A 85 -12.98 5.95 20.37
N ALA A 86 -14.11 6.66 20.38
CA ALA A 86 -14.27 7.93 21.05
C ALA A 86 -15.43 7.90 22.06
N VAL A 87 -15.41 8.79 23.05
CA VAL A 87 -16.53 9.01 23.95
C VAL A 87 -17.05 10.43 23.80
N VAL A 88 -18.30 10.56 23.36
CA VAL A 88 -18.95 11.85 23.14
C VAL A 88 -20.22 11.91 23.97
N LYS A 89 -20.31 12.90 24.86
CA LYS A 89 -21.48 13.11 25.75
C LYS A 89 -21.89 11.82 26.49
N GLY A 90 -20.90 11.06 26.97
CA GLY A 90 -21.12 9.79 27.69
C GLY A 90 -21.48 8.59 26.81
N LYS A 91 -21.51 8.73 25.48
CA LYS A 91 -21.74 7.62 24.53
C LYS A 91 -20.44 7.19 23.89
N VAL A 92 -20.21 5.87 23.86
CA VAL A 92 -19.09 5.27 23.13
C VAL A 92 -19.45 5.21 21.64
N LEU A 93 -18.57 5.75 20.81
CA LEU A 93 -18.62 5.65 19.36
C LEU A 93 -17.46 4.79 18.90
N ILE A 94 -17.74 3.85 18.00
CA ILE A 94 -16.74 2.94 17.42
C ILE A 94 -16.67 3.24 15.93
N PHE A 95 -15.48 3.57 15.46
CA PHE A 95 -15.15 3.76 14.05
C PHE A 95 -14.58 2.44 13.54
N ASN A 96 -15.43 1.61 12.96
CA ASN A 96 -15.06 0.26 12.53
C ASN A 96 -14.00 0.26 11.43
N GLU A 97 -13.90 1.36 10.69
CA GLU A 97 -12.97 1.63 9.60
C GLU A 97 -11.53 1.76 10.11
N LEU A 98 -11.37 2.29 11.34
CA LEU A 98 -10.08 2.44 12.01
C LEU A 98 -9.74 1.26 12.93
N CYS A 99 -10.64 0.28 13.04
CA CYS A 99 -10.49 -0.81 14.00
C CYS A 99 -9.61 -1.95 13.46
N HIS A 100 -8.45 -2.17 14.08
CA HIS A 100 -7.56 -3.29 13.74
C HIS A 100 -7.99 -4.64 14.37
N SER A 101 -9.20 -4.73 14.94
CA SER A 101 -9.75 -5.99 15.49
C SER A 101 -8.85 -6.69 16.51
N CYS A 102 -8.26 -5.92 17.44
CA CYS A 102 -7.28 -6.45 18.42
C CYS A 102 -7.89 -6.94 19.74
N GLY A 103 -9.20 -6.73 19.98
CA GLY A 103 -9.89 -7.16 21.20
C GLY A 103 -9.61 -6.36 22.49
N VAL A 104 -8.63 -5.43 22.49
CA VAL A 104 -8.22 -4.70 23.71
C VAL A 104 -9.38 -3.97 24.39
N CYS A 105 -10.28 -3.39 23.60
CA CYS A 105 -11.41 -2.61 24.09
C CYS A 105 -12.47 -3.46 24.83
N ALA A 106 -12.70 -4.70 24.37
CA ALA A 106 -13.58 -5.65 25.04
C ALA A 106 -12.94 -6.14 26.35
N PHE A 107 -11.63 -6.41 26.32
CA PHE A 107 -10.88 -6.85 27.49
C PHE A 107 -10.88 -5.82 28.63
N VAL A 108 -10.67 -4.54 28.33
CA VAL A 108 -10.60 -3.49 29.38
C VAL A 108 -11.96 -2.97 29.83
N CYS A 109 -13.08 -3.41 29.24
CA CYS A 109 -14.40 -2.87 29.53
C CYS A 109 -14.91 -3.35 30.92
N PRO A 110 -14.98 -2.50 31.95
CA PRO A 110 -15.35 -2.94 33.30
C PRO A 110 -16.83 -3.36 33.38
N ALA A 111 -17.69 -2.76 32.57
CA ALA A 111 -19.10 -3.10 32.50
C ALA A 111 -19.38 -4.33 31.63
N ALA A 112 -18.35 -4.89 30.95
CA ALA A 112 -18.47 -5.87 29.88
C ALA A 112 -19.57 -5.50 28.86
N ALA A 113 -19.64 -4.21 28.53
CA ALA A 113 -20.55 -3.64 27.55
C ALA A 113 -19.99 -3.74 26.12
N LEU A 114 -18.70 -3.98 25.95
CA LEU A 114 -18.06 -4.24 24.66
C LEU A 114 -17.83 -5.74 24.49
N THR A 115 -18.35 -6.29 23.40
CA THR A 115 -18.20 -7.70 23.02
C THR A 115 -17.71 -7.80 21.59
N GLU A 116 -17.01 -8.88 21.25
CA GLU A 116 -16.47 -9.10 19.91
C GLU A 116 -17.45 -9.94 19.07
N HIS A 117 -17.77 -9.46 17.87
CA HIS A 117 -18.66 -10.14 16.91
C HIS A 117 -17.97 -10.29 15.56
N GLU A 118 -18.33 -11.34 14.82
CA GLU A 118 -17.83 -11.55 13.46
C GLU A 118 -18.35 -10.45 12.52
N ALA A 119 -17.45 -9.80 11.81
CA ALA A 119 -17.72 -8.79 10.81
C ALA A 119 -17.03 -9.16 9.50
N VAL A 120 -17.75 -9.07 8.38
CA VAL A 120 -17.21 -9.33 7.05
C VAL A 120 -16.42 -8.12 6.59
N ILE A 121 -15.13 -8.30 6.32
CA ILE A 121 -14.22 -7.25 5.84
C ILE A 121 -13.92 -7.36 4.36
N GLY A 122 -14.29 -8.47 3.73
CA GLY A 122 -14.06 -8.71 2.32
C GLY A 122 -14.52 -10.10 1.91
N ARG A 123 -14.15 -10.50 0.70
CA ARG A 123 -14.42 -11.83 0.15
C ARG A 123 -13.26 -12.33 -0.68
N VAL A 124 -13.16 -13.64 -0.83
CA VAL A 124 -12.25 -14.30 -1.78
C VAL A 124 -13.11 -15.01 -2.80
N GLN A 125 -12.84 -14.79 -4.09
CA GLN A 125 -13.48 -15.52 -5.17
C GLN A 125 -12.41 -16.33 -5.91
N ALA A 126 -12.74 -17.56 -6.27
CA ALA A 126 -11.83 -18.47 -6.95
C ALA A 126 -12.55 -19.24 -8.07
N GLY A 127 -11.80 -19.60 -9.11
CA GLY A 127 -12.36 -20.26 -10.28
C GLY A 127 -11.32 -20.55 -11.35
N ALA A 128 -11.80 -20.95 -12.52
CA ALA A 128 -10.97 -21.10 -13.71
C ALA A 128 -10.98 -19.78 -14.51
N ALA A 129 -9.85 -19.44 -15.13
CA ALA A 129 -9.80 -18.36 -16.11
C ALA A 129 -10.80 -18.62 -17.25
N GLY A 130 -11.38 -17.55 -17.80
CA GLY A 130 -12.45 -17.62 -18.80
C GLY A 130 -11.99 -18.13 -20.16
N ALA A 131 -12.93 -18.64 -20.94
CA ALA A 131 -12.66 -19.18 -22.27
C ALA A 131 -12.00 -18.15 -23.22
N ALA A 132 -12.34 -16.87 -23.10
CA ALA A 132 -11.75 -15.79 -23.90
C ALA A 132 -10.26 -15.58 -23.61
N ALA A 133 -9.83 -15.72 -22.35
CA ALA A 133 -8.44 -15.59 -21.93
C ALA A 133 -7.63 -16.89 -22.12
N THR A 134 -8.30 -18.02 -22.33
CA THR A 134 -7.70 -19.36 -22.32
C THR A 134 -7.84 -20.11 -23.65
N GLY A 135 -8.40 -19.48 -24.68
CA GLY A 135 -8.71 -20.11 -25.98
C GLY A 135 -7.51 -20.74 -26.71
N GLY A 136 -6.27 -20.37 -26.34
CA GLY A 136 -5.03 -20.93 -26.86
C GLY A 136 -4.19 -21.74 -25.86
N LEU A 137 -4.72 -22.04 -24.66
CA LEU A 137 -3.96 -22.71 -23.60
C LEU A 137 -4.11 -24.24 -23.64
N SER A 138 -3.01 -24.92 -23.30
CA SER A 138 -2.95 -26.39 -23.21
C SER A 138 -3.30 -26.92 -21.80
N GLN A 139 -3.33 -26.04 -20.79
CA GLN A 139 -3.71 -26.34 -19.40
C GLN A 139 -4.70 -25.28 -18.87
N PRO A 140 -5.62 -25.66 -17.95
CA PRO A 140 -6.49 -24.70 -17.29
C PRO A 140 -5.69 -23.80 -16.34
N LEU A 141 -5.86 -22.48 -16.50
CA LEU A 141 -5.31 -21.48 -15.57
C LEU A 141 -6.28 -21.28 -14.40
N PHE A 142 -5.83 -21.59 -13.18
CA PHE A 142 -6.60 -21.30 -11.98
C PHE A 142 -6.39 -19.84 -11.57
N PHE A 143 -7.47 -19.20 -11.13
CA PHE A 143 -7.46 -17.83 -10.66
C PHE A 143 -8.16 -17.70 -9.31
N ALA A 144 -7.59 -16.93 -8.40
CA ALA A 144 -8.29 -16.43 -7.22
C ALA A 144 -7.87 -15.00 -6.91
N HIS A 145 -8.82 -14.22 -6.37
CA HIS A 145 -8.55 -12.87 -5.90
C HIS A 145 -9.25 -12.58 -4.59
N GLY A 146 -8.74 -11.59 -3.88
CA GLY A 146 -9.40 -11.02 -2.70
C GLY A 146 -10.02 -9.69 -3.05
N LEU A 147 -11.18 -9.40 -2.48
CA LEU A 147 -11.80 -8.08 -2.55
C LEU A 147 -12.07 -7.58 -1.14
N LEU A 148 -11.34 -6.55 -0.74
CA LEU A 148 -11.55 -5.83 0.50
C LEU A 148 -12.76 -4.88 0.37
N ASN A 149 -13.57 -4.81 1.42
CA ASN A 149 -14.66 -3.85 1.51
C ASN A 149 -14.08 -2.42 1.62
N ILE A 150 -14.76 -1.45 0.99
CA ILE A 150 -14.32 -0.05 1.02
C ILE A 150 -14.32 0.46 2.47
N GLY A 151 -13.23 1.13 2.87
CA GLY A 151 -13.06 1.68 4.22
C GLY A 151 -12.48 0.70 5.26
N GLU A 152 -12.17 -0.54 4.88
CA GLU A 152 -11.53 -1.50 5.78
C GLU A 152 -10.01 -1.35 5.80
N ALA A 153 -9.40 -1.42 6.99
CA ALA A 153 -7.94 -1.33 7.18
C ALA A 153 -7.22 -2.69 7.20
N LEU A 154 -7.96 -3.81 7.18
CA LEU A 154 -7.45 -5.16 7.43
C LEU A 154 -7.15 -5.95 6.16
N ALA A 155 -6.53 -5.30 5.17
CA ALA A 155 -6.09 -5.92 3.92
C ALA A 155 -5.28 -7.23 4.11
N PRO A 156 -4.33 -7.34 5.08
CA PRO A 156 -3.56 -8.57 5.30
C PRO A 156 -4.41 -9.83 5.55
N ASN A 157 -5.57 -9.69 6.19
CA ASN A 157 -6.48 -10.81 6.48
C ASN A 157 -7.10 -11.37 5.18
N VAL A 158 -7.43 -10.50 4.24
CA VAL A 158 -7.94 -10.91 2.91
C VAL A 158 -6.80 -11.52 2.09
N VAL A 159 -5.60 -10.91 2.08
CA VAL A 159 -4.40 -11.47 1.40
C VAL A 159 -4.10 -12.89 1.89
N ARG A 160 -4.05 -13.10 3.21
CA ARG A 160 -3.84 -14.44 3.80
C ARG A 160 -4.94 -15.44 3.39
N SER A 161 -6.16 -14.97 3.20
CA SER A 161 -7.28 -15.81 2.75
C SER A 161 -7.15 -16.22 1.29
N VAL A 162 -6.69 -15.32 0.41
CA VAL A 162 -6.35 -15.64 -0.99
C VAL A 162 -5.24 -16.70 -1.05
N LYS A 163 -4.19 -16.53 -0.25
CA LYS A 163 -3.04 -17.46 -0.19
C LYS A 163 -3.39 -18.87 0.27
N ARG A 164 -4.59 -19.12 0.84
CA ARG A 164 -5.06 -20.50 1.12
C ARG A 164 -5.29 -21.32 -0.16
N HIS A 165 -5.32 -20.68 -1.33
CA HIS A 165 -5.44 -21.32 -2.63
C HIS A 165 -4.09 -21.71 -3.27
N LEU A 166 -2.96 -21.45 -2.61
CA LEU A 166 -1.66 -21.97 -3.04
C LEU A 166 -1.71 -23.51 -3.10
N ASP A 167 -1.11 -24.12 -4.12
CA ASP A 167 -0.79 -25.55 -4.03
C ASP A 167 0.64 -25.89 -4.47
N PRO A 168 1.34 -26.74 -3.66
CA PRO A 168 2.76 -27.03 -3.81
C PRO A 168 3.12 -27.75 -5.12
N HIS A 169 2.15 -28.35 -5.82
CA HIS A 169 2.33 -29.08 -7.07
C HIS A 169 2.17 -28.21 -8.32
N THR A 170 2.11 -26.89 -8.17
CA THR A 170 1.91 -25.93 -9.27
C THR A 170 2.90 -24.78 -9.22
N VAL A 171 2.96 -24.02 -10.31
CA VAL A 171 3.56 -22.69 -10.31
C VAL A 171 2.51 -21.73 -9.76
N ASN A 172 2.75 -21.19 -8.57
CA ASN A 172 1.92 -20.18 -7.96
C ASN A 172 2.52 -18.79 -8.23
N LEU A 173 1.75 -17.92 -8.86
CA LEU A 173 2.09 -16.53 -9.09
C LEU A 173 1.20 -15.66 -8.20
N ILE A 174 1.81 -14.79 -7.40
CA ILE A 174 1.10 -13.83 -6.55
C ILE A 174 1.30 -12.44 -7.14
N ASP A 175 0.24 -11.76 -7.58
CA ASP A 175 0.29 -10.31 -7.84
C ASP A 175 0.07 -9.57 -6.52
N ALA A 176 1.09 -8.87 -6.02
CA ALA A 176 0.99 -8.15 -4.76
C ALA A 176 0.48 -6.71 -4.96
N ALA A 177 -0.10 -6.14 -3.90
CA ALA A 177 -0.37 -4.70 -3.83
C ALA A 177 0.92 -3.88 -4.06
N PRO A 178 0.83 -2.63 -4.55
CA PRO A 178 1.98 -1.73 -4.57
C PRO A 178 2.45 -1.33 -3.17
N GLY A 179 3.70 -0.91 -3.04
CA GLY A 179 4.25 -0.35 -1.81
C GLY A 179 5.07 -1.36 -1.00
N THR A 180 5.29 -1.02 0.26
CA THR A 180 6.03 -1.84 1.23
C THR A 180 5.23 -2.11 2.52
N ALA A 181 3.94 -1.78 2.50
CA ALA A 181 3.03 -1.88 3.63
C ALA A 181 2.59 -3.33 3.93
N CYS A 182 1.81 -3.52 5.01
CA CYS A 182 1.33 -4.81 5.51
C CYS A 182 0.71 -5.77 4.46
N PRO A 183 -0.11 -5.34 3.48
CA PRO A 183 -0.62 -6.26 2.46
C PRO A 183 0.51 -6.87 1.60
N VAL A 184 1.56 -6.10 1.30
CA VAL A 184 2.73 -6.56 0.55
C VAL A 184 3.55 -7.53 1.38
N VAL A 185 3.77 -7.24 2.68
CA VAL A 185 4.41 -8.17 3.62
C VAL A 185 3.65 -9.51 3.64
N ALA A 186 2.32 -9.47 3.78
CA ALA A 186 1.49 -10.67 3.82
C ALA A 186 1.55 -11.48 2.51
N ALA A 187 1.67 -10.81 1.35
CA ALA A 187 1.85 -11.44 0.06
C ALA A 187 3.23 -12.13 -0.04
N VAL A 188 4.30 -11.43 0.32
CA VAL A 188 5.69 -11.90 0.20
C VAL A 188 6.04 -13.06 1.15
N VAL A 189 5.59 -13.02 2.40
CA VAL A 189 5.95 -14.03 3.43
C VAL A 189 5.64 -15.45 2.95
N GLY A 190 6.65 -16.32 2.93
CA GLY A 190 6.51 -17.72 2.49
C GLY A 190 6.57 -17.94 0.97
N SER A 191 7.00 -16.93 0.20
CA SER A 191 7.33 -17.09 -1.22
C SER A 191 8.71 -17.72 -1.40
N ASP A 192 8.89 -18.50 -2.47
CA ASP A 192 10.20 -19.04 -2.84
C ASP A 192 11.10 -17.95 -3.43
N ALA A 193 10.51 -16.96 -4.11
CA ALA A 193 11.19 -15.78 -4.62
C ALA A 193 10.23 -14.59 -4.78
N VAL A 194 10.81 -13.39 -4.86
CA VAL A 194 10.14 -12.13 -5.19
C VAL A 194 10.77 -11.53 -6.45
N LEU A 195 9.94 -11.14 -7.40
CA LEU A 195 10.35 -10.31 -8.53
C LEU A 195 9.83 -8.89 -8.33
N LEU A 196 10.76 -7.95 -8.18
CA LEU A 196 10.47 -6.52 -8.00
C LEU A 196 10.39 -5.82 -9.36
N VAL A 197 9.19 -5.39 -9.73
CA VAL A 197 8.93 -4.67 -10.99
C VAL A 197 9.10 -3.17 -10.78
N THR A 198 10.01 -2.56 -11.54
CA THR A 198 10.30 -1.12 -11.49
C THR A 198 10.36 -0.51 -12.88
N GLU A 199 10.48 0.81 -12.95
CA GLU A 199 10.74 1.59 -14.16
C GLU A 199 12.06 2.36 -14.03
N PRO A 200 12.76 2.69 -15.14
CA PRO A 200 14.10 3.29 -15.09
C PRO A 200 14.06 4.82 -14.80
N THR A 201 13.27 5.25 -13.81
CA THR A 201 13.11 6.65 -13.41
C THR A 201 13.67 6.89 -12.00
N PRO A 202 14.00 8.13 -11.61
CA PRO A 202 14.40 8.44 -10.23
C PRO A 202 13.37 8.01 -9.18
N PHE A 203 12.08 8.15 -9.50
CA PHE A 203 10.99 7.69 -8.63
C PHE A 203 11.00 6.17 -8.53
N GLY A 204 11.04 5.48 -9.68
CA GLY A 204 11.14 4.03 -9.73
C GLY A 204 12.32 3.47 -8.95
N LEU A 205 13.47 4.17 -8.94
CA LEU A 205 14.63 3.80 -8.12
C LEU A 205 14.39 4.05 -6.62
N ASN A 206 13.79 5.17 -6.22
CA ASN A 206 13.45 5.48 -4.83
C ASN A 206 12.52 4.40 -4.24
N ASP A 207 11.45 4.08 -4.97
CA ASP A 207 10.50 3.03 -4.64
C ASP A 207 11.16 1.65 -4.58
N LEU A 208 12.00 1.33 -5.57
CA LEU A 208 12.70 0.05 -5.65
C LEU A 208 13.59 -0.16 -4.42
N LYS A 209 14.28 0.88 -3.93
CA LYS A 209 15.13 0.79 -2.74
C LYS A 209 14.34 0.35 -1.52
N LEU A 210 13.13 0.89 -1.34
CA LEU A 210 12.24 0.50 -0.23
C LEU A 210 11.78 -0.94 -0.38
N ALA A 211 11.35 -1.34 -1.58
CA ALA A 211 10.89 -2.70 -1.85
C ALA A 211 12.01 -3.74 -1.70
N VAL A 212 13.23 -3.42 -2.16
CA VAL A 212 14.43 -4.23 -1.92
C VAL A 212 14.69 -4.36 -0.43
N GLY A 213 14.69 -3.25 0.31
CA GLY A 213 14.88 -3.28 1.76
C GLY A 213 13.89 -4.21 2.46
N LEU A 214 12.61 -4.18 2.04
CA LEU A 214 11.57 -5.07 2.56
C LEU A 214 11.88 -6.55 2.28
N THR A 215 12.15 -6.93 1.02
CA THR A 215 12.33 -8.34 0.67
C THR A 215 13.59 -8.93 1.27
N LEU A 216 14.66 -8.12 1.36
CA LEU A 216 15.91 -8.46 2.02
C LEU A 216 15.71 -8.67 3.54
N LYS A 217 14.96 -7.78 4.22
CA LYS A 217 14.60 -7.92 5.64
C LYS A 217 13.77 -9.18 5.92
N LEU A 218 12.96 -9.61 4.94
CA LEU A 218 12.20 -10.87 5.02
C LEU A 218 13.03 -12.11 4.66
N GLY A 219 14.29 -11.94 4.22
CA GLY A 219 15.17 -13.04 3.83
C GLY A 219 14.70 -13.80 2.58
N VAL A 220 13.90 -13.16 1.72
CA VAL A 220 13.32 -13.83 0.54
C VAL A 220 14.20 -13.58 -0.70
N PRO A 221 14.52 -14.63 -1.47
CA PRO A 221 15.20 -14.50 -2.74
C PRO A 221 14.58 -13.42 -3.64
N THR A 222 15.37 -12.45 -4.09
CA THR A 222 14.86 -11.27 -4.81
C THR A 222 15.55 -11.10 -6.17
N GLY A 223 14.77 -10.76 -7.20
CA GLY A 223 15.25 -10.30 -8.51
C GLY A 223 14.54 -9.02 -8.94
N ILE A 224 15.11 -8.29 -9.91
CA ILE A 224 14.56 -7.03 -10.43
C ILE A 224 14.09 -7.23 -11.87
N LEU A 225 12.89 -6.74 -12.18
CA LEU A 225 12.38 -6.60 -13.55
C LEU A 225 12.29 -5.12 -13.89
N VAL A 226 13.00 -4.69 -14.93
CA VAL A 226 12.88 -3.31 -15.42
C VAL A 226 11.84 -3.27 -16.54
N ASN A 227 10.68 -2.72 -16.23
CA ASN A 227 9.65 -2.43 -17.22
C ASN A 227 9.85 -1.02 -17.80
N ARG A 228 9.28 -0.78 -18.99
CA ARG A 228 9.48 0.47 -19.74
C ARG A 228 10.96 0.78 -19.98
N SER A 229 11.75 -0.26 -20.19
CA SER A 229 13.20 -0.18 -20.40
C SER A 229 13.52 0.47 -21.74
N ASP A 230 14.58 1.27 -21.75
CA ASP A 230 15.24 1.80 -22.95
C ASP A 230 16.46 0.97 -23.38
N GLY A 231 16.82 -0.05 -22.59
CA GLY A 231 17.92 -0.98 -22.82
C GLY A 231 19.07 -0.82 -21.82
N GLU A 232 19.53 0.41 -21.58
CA GLU A 232 20.67 0.65 -20.67
C GLU A 232 20.21 0.68 -19.20
N ASP A 233 19.11 1.38 -18.90
CA ASP A 233 18.53 1.49 -17.56
C ASP A 233 19.57 1.78 -16.46
N LYS A 234 20.56 2.64 -16.77
CA LYS A 234 21.78 2.80 -15.98
C LYS A 234 21.54 3.00 -14.48
N LEU A 235 20.55 3.82 -14.13
CA LEU A 235 20.15 4.07 -12.73
C LEU A 235 19.83 2.77 -11.96
N ILE A 236 19.09 1.86 -12.60
CA ILE A 236 18.68 0.60 -11.99
C ILE A 236 19.83 -0.42 -12.05
N ALA A 237 20.61 -0.42 -13.14
CA ALA A 237 21.77 -1.29 -13.28
C ALA A 237 22.87 -1.00 -12.23
N ASP A 238 23.20 0.28 -12.03
CA ASP A 238 24.19 0.72 -11.05
C ASP A 238 23.75 0.34 -9.63
N TYR A 239 22.48 0.59 -9.28
CA TYR A 239 21.93 0.21 -7.98
C TYR A 239 21.86 -1.32 -7.78
N SER A 240 21.42 -2.06 -8.79
CA SER A 240 21.38 -3.54 -8.78
C SER A 240 22.76 -4.14 -8.48
N ALA A 241 23.81 -3.59 -9.10
CA ALA A 241 25.20 -4.00 -8.83
C ALA A 241 25.66 -3.62 -7.42
N GLU A 242 25.26 -2.45 -6.91
CA GLU A 242 25.56 -1.99 -5.55
C GLU A 242 24.99 -2.93 -4.48
N VAL A 243 23.73 -3.36 -4.61
CA VAL A 243 23.06 -4.23 -3.62
C VAL A 243 23.24 -5.73 -3.91
N GLY A 244 23.84 -6.10 -5.03
CA GLY A 244 24.06 -7.50 -5.42
C GLY A 244 22.79 -8.27 -5.80
N ILE A 245 21.73 -7.58 -6.24
CA ILE A 245 20.47 -8.20 -6.67
C ILE A 245 20.42 -8.27 -8.19
N PRO A 246 20.16 -9.44 -8.81
CA PRO A 246 20.17 -9.57 -10.26
C PRO A 246 18.98 -8.88 -10.94
N ILE A 247 19.22 -8.27 -12.10
CA ILE A 247 18.17 -7.91 -13.06
C ILE A 247 17.78 -9.18 -13.81
N ALA A 248 16.61 -9.73 -13.50
CA ALA A 248 16.07 -10.95 -14.11
C ALA A 248 15.65 -10.75 -15.58
N GLY A 249 15.27 -9.51 -15.94
CA GLY A 249 15.12 -9.11 -17.32
C GLY A 249 14.53 -7.72 -17.50
N ARG A 250 14.16 -7.41 -18.74
CA ARG A 250 13.72 -6.10 -19.19
C ARG A 250 12.52 -6.22 -20.11
N ILE A 251 11.57 -5.29 -20.01
CA ILE A 251 10.44 -5.16 -20.93
C ILE A 251 10.51 -3.78 -21.59
N PRO A 252 10.53 -3.70 -22.93
CA PRO A 252 10.73 -2.45 -23.64
C PRO A 252 9.53 -1.49 -23.50
N PHE A 253 9.80 -0.19 -23.50
CA PHE A 253 8.74 0.83 -23.50
C PHE A 253 8.12 1.01 -24.90
N ARG A 254 7.00 0.31 -25.17
CA ARG A 254 6.29 0.40 -26.46
C ARG A 254 4.84 0.87 -26.30
N ARG A 255 4.40 1.74 -27.22
CA ARG A 255 3.02 2.27 -27.26
C ARG A 255 1.99 1.20 -27.59
N ASP A 256 2.29 0.29 -28.51
CA ASP A 256 1.40 -0.80 -28.89
C ASP A 256 1.12 -1.79 -27.74
N TYR A 257 2.10 -2.01 -26.85
CA TYR A 257 1.87 -2.75 -25.60
C TYR A 257 0.89 -2.01 -24.70
N ALA A 258 1.07 -0.69 -24.52
CA ALA A 258 0.18 0.14 -23.71
C ALA A 258 -1.26 0.19 -24.27
N GLU A 259 -1.41 0.34 -25.58
CA GLU A 259 -2.72 0.34 -26.26
C GLU A 259 -3.42 -1.02 -26.13
N ALA A 260 -2.72 -2.12 -26.38
CA ALA A 260 -3.27 -3.47 -26.21
C ALA A 260 -3.71 -3.73 -24.76
N TYR A 261 -2.86 -3.38 -23.79
CA TYR A 261 -3.16 -3.49 -22.36
C TYR A 261 -4.36 -2.62 -21.95
N SER A 262 -4.47 -1.40 -22.50
CA SER A 262 -5.57 -0.47 -22.16
C SER A 262 -6.95 -1.04 -22.45
N GLY A 263 -7.05 -1.98 -23.40
CA GLY A 263 -8.27 -2.71 -23.76
C GLY A 263 -8.46 -4.05 -23.05
N GLY A 264 -7.57 -4.43 -22.12
CA GLY A 264 -7.67 -5.69 -21.37
C GLY A 264 -7.11 -6.91 -22.10
N ALA A 265 -6.32 -6.73 -23.17
CA ALA A 265 -5.75 -7.85 -23.91
C ALA A 265 -4.57 -8.51 -23.17
N ILE A 266 -4.41 -9.82 -23.37
CA ILE A 266 -3.23 -10.57 -22.94
C ILE A 266 -2.11 -10.33 -23.97
N LEU A 267 -1.07 -9.59 -23.55
CA LEU A 267 0.07 -9.24 -24.39
C LEU A 267 0.88 -10.46 -24.85
N ALA A 268 1.08 -11.46 -23.98
CA ALA A 268 1.82 -12.68 -24.30
C ALA A 268 1.14 -13.54 -25.39
N GLU A 269 -0.17 -13.42 -25.55
CA GLU A 269 -0.89 -14.03 -26.66
C GLU A 269 -0.64 -13.27 -27.97
N ARG A 270 -0.68 -11.93 -27.91
CA ARG A 270 -0.58 -11.05 -29.09
C ARG A 270 0.85 -10.84 -29.59
N PHE A 271 1.84 -10.89 -28.70
CA PHE A 271 3.24 -10.56 -28.98
C PHE A 271 4.14 -11.76 -28.61
N PRO A 272 4.44 -12.65 -29.58
CA PRO A 272 5.27 -13.84 -29.34
C PRO A 272 6.65 -13.53 -28.76
N GLU A 273 7.25 -12.40 -29.16
CA GLU A 273 8.56 -11.96 -28.66
C GLU A 273 8.51 -11.61 -27.17
N LEU A 274 7.40 -11.02 -26.71
CA LEU A 274 7.20 -10.75 -25.29
C LEU A 274 7.01 -12.06 -24.52
N ARG A 275 6.23 -13.00 -25.08
CA ARG A 275 6.03 -14.33 -24.47
C ARG A 275 7.35 -15.06 -24.26
N GLU A 276 8.21 -15.11 -25.26
CA GLU A 276 9.53 -15.75 -25.16
C GLU A 276 10.40 -15.07 -24.10
N ASN A 277 10.41 -13.74 -24.07
CA ASN A 277 11.13 -12.97 -23.04
C ASN A 277 10.61 -13.26 -21.62
N LEU A 278 9.28 -13.33 -21.42
CA LEU A 278 8.69 -13.66 -20.11
C LEU A 278 9.10 -15.06 -19.62
N LEU A 279 9.13 -16.04 -20.51
CA LEU A 279 9.59 -17.39 -20.19
C LEU A 279 11.08 -17.41 -19.84
N ALA A 280 11.91 -16.70 -20.60
CA ALA A 280 13.35 -16.57 -20.30
C ALA A 280 13.59 -15.90 -18.93
N ILE A 281 12.84 -14.85 -18.59
CA ILE A 281 12.90 -14.19 -17.27
C ILE A 281 12.57 -15.19 -16.16
N TYR A 282 11.51 -15.99 -16.34
CA TYR A 282 11.11 -16.99 -15.36
C TYR A 282 12.17 -18.09 -15.19
N ASP A 283 12.72 -18.61 -16.27
CA ASP A 283 13.75 -19.65 -16.22
C ASP A 283 15.06 -19.13 -15.58
N ASN A 284 15.40 -17.86 -15.80
CA ASN A 284 16.51 -17.19 -15.11
C ASN A 284 16.29 -17.10 -13.59
N LEU A 285 15.05 -16.82 -13.15
CA LEU A 285 14.71 -16.76 -11.72
C LEU A 285 14.84 -18.11 -11.03
N GLN A 286 14.57 -19.22 -11.73
CA GLN A 286 14.70 -20.57 -11.17
C GLN A 286 16.16 -20.95 -10.87
N THR A 287 17.11 -20.32 -11.56
CA THR A 287 18.54 -20.62 -11.44
C THR A 287 19.31 -19.58 -10.64
N ALA A 288 18.67 -18.45 -10.32
CA ALA A 288 19.24 -17.40 -9.50
C ALA A 288 19.31 -17.81 -8.02
N CYS A 289 20.51 -17.76 -7.44
CA CYS A 289 20.73 -17.87 -5.99
C CYS A 289 21.08 -16.47 -5.47
N PRO A 290 20.11 -15.70 -4.96
CA PRO A 290 20.41 -14.36 -4.48
C PRO A 290 21.23 -14.42 -3.19
N PRO A 291 22.14 -13.47 -2.99
CA PRO A 291 22.90 -13.38 -1.75
C PRO A 291 21.95 -13.07 -0.58
N VAL A 292 22.20 -13.68 0.57
CA VAL A 292 21.66 -13.20 1.85
C VAL A 292 22.45 -11.93 2.19
N PRO A 293 21.82 -10.75 2.28
CA PRO A 293 22.53 -9.53 2.62
C PRO A 293 23.13 -9.63 4.02
N ALA A 294 24.30 -9.03 4.21
CA ALA A 294 24.79 -8.78 5.55
C ALA A 294 23.90 -7.71 6.22
N ASP A 295 23.46 -7.96 7.45
CA ASP A 295 22.73 -6.99 8.30
C ASP A 295 23.53 -5.70 8.47
N LYS A 296 23.40 -4.73 7.55
CA LYS A 296 23.93 -3.38 7.77
C LYS A 296 23.11 -2.28 7.13
N ALA A 297 22.95 -1.26 7.96
CA ALA A 297 22.56 0.12 7.72
C ALA A 297 21.07 0.37 7.55
N PHE A 298 20.37 0.72 8.64
CA PHE A 298 19.65 2.00 8.82
C PHE A 298 19.19 2.09 10.28
N ASP A 299 19.99 2.70 11.15
CA ASP A 299 19.57 3.12 12.50
C ASP A 299 20.20 4.50 12.78
N GLU A 300 19.40 5.46 13.23
CA GLU A 300 19.86 6.74 13.78
C GLU A 300 19.20 7.00 15.16
N PRO A 301 19.86 7.75 16.07
CA PRO A 301 19.50 7.77 17.50
C PRO A 301 18.35 8.73 17.82
N ALA A 302 17.64 8.38 18.90
CA ALA A 302 16.44 9.03 19.43
C ALA A 302 16.72 10.29 20.28
N GLY A 303 15.80 11.26 20.20
CA GLY A 303 15.63 12.32 21.20
C GLY A 303 14.17 12.41 21.64
N ASP A 304 13.92 12.76 22.90
CA ASP A 304 12.56 12.80 23.47
C ASP A 304 11.71 13.96 22.90
N PRO A 305 10.50 13.70 22.39
CA PRO A 305 9.59 14.75 21.93
C PRO A 305 8.51 15.14 22.98
N PRO A 306 8.02 16.39 22.98
CA PRO A 306 6.90 16.84 23.81
C PRO A 306 5.52 16.43 23.24
N PRO A 307 4.44 16.47 24.04
CA PRO A 307 3.10 16.02 23.61
C PRO A 307 2.39 17.05 22.71
N LEU A 308 1.72 16.53 21.67
CA LEU A 308 0.97 17.30 20.67
C LEU A 308 -0.50 17.54 21.08
N LYS A 309 -1.04 18.69 20.65
CA LYS A 309 -2.46 19.06 20.73
C LYS A 309 -3.12 18.95 19.35
N THR A 310 -4.41 18.60 19.35
CA THR A 310 -5.30 18.40 18.19
C THR A 310 -5.50 19.63 17.31
N GLY A 311 -5.41 19.47 15.99
CA GLY A 311 -5.72 20.47 14.97
C GLY A 311 -7.20 20.50 14.55
N THR A 312 -7.71 21.69 14.21
CA THR A 312 -9.08 21.97 13.75
C THR A 312 -9.03 23.17 12.80
N ALA A 313 -8.55 23.02 11.56
CA ALA A 313 -8.54 24.16 10.65
C ALA A 313 -9.96 24.43 10.12
N GLY A 314 -10.51 25.59 10.47
CA GLY A 314 -11.78 26.11 9.95
C GLY A 314 -11.60 27.26 8.94
N ARG A 315 -10.37 27.53 8.48
CA ARG A 315 -10.01 28.76 7.72
C ARG A 315 -9.23 28.57 6.42
N CYS A 316 -8.69 27.39 6.13
CA CYS A 316 -8.00 27.10 4.86
C CYS A 316 -8.77 26.02 4.08
N ARG A 317 -8.63 26.02 2.76
CA ARG A 317 -9.13 24.91 1.92
C ARG A 317 -8.07 23.83 1.79
N GLU A 318 -8.44 22.57 1.96
CA GLU A 318 -7.56 21.43 1.76
C GLU A 318 -7.96 20.63 0.52
N ILE A 319 -7.03 20.51 -0.44
CA ILE A 319 -7.17 19.69 -1.64
C ILE A 319 -6.17 18.54 -1.56
N THR A 320 -6.66 17.31 -1.53
CA THR A 320 -5.81 16.11 -1.59
C THR A 320 -5.93 15.46 -2.96
N VAL A 321 -4.79 15.27 -3.62
CA VAL A 321 -4.71 14.56 -4.89
C VAL A 321 -4.38 13.09 -4.60
N ILE A 322 -5.23 12.16 -5.03
CA ILE A 322 -5.03 10.72 -4.88
C ILE A 322 -5.17 10.02 -6.24
N SER A 323 -4.87 8.73 -6.27
CA SER A 323 -5.13 7.88 -7.44
C SER A 323 -5.59 6.50 -6.97
N GLY A 324 -6.11 5.71 -7.91
CA GLY A 324 -6.31 4.28 -7.70
C GLY A 324 -4.96 3.59 -7.56
N LYS A 325 -4.44 3.00 -8.63
CA LYS A 325 -3.04 2.55 -8.61
C LYS A 325 -2.04 3.71 -8.60
N GLY A 326 -0.84 3.47 -8.07
CA GLY A 326 0.31 4.35 -8.25
C GLY A 326 0.71 4.48 -9.72
N GLY A 327 1.58 5.44 -10.03
CA GLY A 327 2.13 5.61 -11.39
C GLY A 327 1.19 6.23 -12.43
N THR A 328 0.02 6.73 -12.03
CA THR A 328 -0.93 7.50 -12.87
C THR A 328 -0.50 8.94 -13.12
N GLY A 329 0.64 9.38 -12.57
CA GLY A 329 1.15 10.75 -12.70
C GLY A 329 0.69 11.73 -11.60
N LYS A 330 0.14 11.23 -10.49
CA LYS A 330 -0.27 12.01 -9.31
C LYS A 330 0.80 12.99 -8.82
N THR A 331 1.98 12.52 -8.42
CA THR A 331 3.06 13.36 -7.89
C THR A 331 3.57 14.36 -8.93
N THR A 332 3.61 13.98 -10.21
CA THR A 332 3.94 14.89 -11.32
C THR A 332 2.92 16.01 -11.46
N LEU A 333 1.63 15.70 -11.33
CA LEU A 333 0.55 16.67 -11.31
C LEU A 333 0.66 17.59 -10.09
N VAL A 334 0.88 17.04 -8.88
CA VAL A 334 1.04 17.85 -7.66
C VAL A 334 2.24 18.78 -7.75
N GLY A 335 3.39 18.31 -8.25
CA GLY A 335 4.55 19.18 -8.48
C GLY A 335 4.25 20.33 -9.46
N SER A 336 3.46 20.07 -10.50
CA SER A 336 3.03 21.09 -11.46
C SER A 336 2.03 22.07 -10.84
N LEU A 337 1.05 21.58 -10.08
CA LEU A 337 0.11 22.42 -9.32
C LEU A 337 0.79 23.21 -8.21
N ALA A 338 1.86 22.68 -7.61
CA ALA A 338 2.68 23.38 -6.64
C ALA A 338 3.30 24.64 -7.26
N GLN A 339 3.68 24.61 -8.53
CA GLN A 339 4.20 25.79 -9.21
C GLN A 339 3.11 26.77 -9.66
N LEU A 340 1.96 26.26 -10.11
CA LEU A 340 0.88 27.08 -10.67
C LEU A 340 -0.03 27.71 -9.60
N ALA A 341 -0.25 27.03 -8.49
CA ALA A 341 -1.09 27.53 -7.41
C ALA A 341 -0.38 28.65 -6.63
N GLY A 342 -1.14 29.62 -6.13
CA GLY A 342 -0.62 30.75 -5.35
C GLY A 342 -0.16 30.34 -3.94
N GLU A 343 -0.49 31.18 -2.95
CA GLU A 343 -0.15 30.99 -1.54
C GLU A 343 -0.72 29.68 -0.99
N LYS A 344 0.15 28.78 -0.51
CA LYS A 344 -0.22 27.44 -0.05
C LYS A 344 0.82 26.79 0.85
N VAL A 345 0.38 25.77 1.59
CA VAL A 345 1.23 24.76 2.22
C VAL A 345 1.18 23.49 1.37
N LEU A 346 2.35 22.93 1.07
CA LEU A 346 2.48 21.65 0.39
C LEU A 346 2.55 20.53 1.41
N VAL A 347 1.95 19.39 1.08
CA VAL A 347 1.92 18.22 1.95
C VAL A 347 2.23 16.98 1.14
N ASP A 348 3.26 16.23 1.53
CA ASP A 348 3.48 14.89 0.98
C ASP A 348 2.87 13.88 1.94
N ASN A 349 1.67 13.42 1.59
CA ASN A 349 0.91 12.42 2.34
C ASN A 349 1.27 11.00 1.90
N ASP A 350 2.12 10.81 0.88
CA ASP A 350 2.61 9.49 0.49
C ASP A 350 3.82 9.10 1.37
N VAL A 351 3.55 8.80 2.63
CA VAL A 351 4.59 8.59 3.65
C VAL A 351 5.34 7.27 3.51
N ASP A 352 4.78 6.34 2.76
CA ASP A 352 5.37 5.04 2.44
C ASP A 352 6.45 5.19 1.37
N ALA A 353 6.24 6.09 0.39
CA ALA A 353 7.19 6.41 -0.68
C ALA A 353 7.11 7.90 -1.06
N ALA A 354 7.62 8.76 -0.17
CA ALA A 354 7.55 10.21 -0.37
C ALA A 354 8.38 10.63 -1.60
N ASP A 355 7.73 10.94 -2.71
CA ASP A 355 8.38 11.25 -4.00
C ASP A 355 8.40 12.74 -4.32
N LEU A 356 7.52 13.56 -3.70
CA LEU A 356 7.38 14.98 -4.07
C LEU A 356 8.67 15.77 -3.80
N HIS A 357 9.44 15.36 -2.81
CA HIS A 357 10.74 15.95 -2.50
C HIS A 357 11.77 15.83 -3.64
N LEU A 358 11.62 14.85 -4.54
CA LEU A 358 12.51 14.65 -5.69
C LEU A 358 12.28 15.72 -6.78
N LEU A 359 11.09 16.32 -6.85
CA LEU A 359 10.77 17.40 -7.80
C LEU A 359 11.00 18.78 -7.20
N LEU A 360 10.63 18.97 -5.93
CA LEU A 360 10.62 20.29 -5.31
C LEU A 360 11.92 20.64 -4.58
N ALA A 361 12.85 19.68 -4.48
CA ALA A 361 14.15 19.81 -3.81
C ALA A 361 14.08 20.60 -2.49
N PRO A 362 13.23 20.20 -1.52
CA PRO A 362 13.00 20.94 -0.30
C PRO A 362 14.26 21.06 0.56
N ARG A 363 14.46 22.22 1.19
CA ARG A 363 15.44 22.40 2.26
C ARG A 363 14.79 22.11 3.61
N VAL A 364 15.23 21.05 4.27
CA VAL A 364 14.74 20.68 5.62
C VAL A 364 15.08 21.79 6.61
N ARG A 365 14.06 22.29 7.31
CA ARG A 365 14.16 23.27 8.38
C ARG A 365 14.10 22.59 9.76
N GLU A 366 13.19 21.64 9.91
CA GLU A 366 12.99 20.88 11.15
C GLU A 366 12.77 19.40 10.83
N ALA A 367 13.22 18.53 11.73
CA ALA A 367 13.01 17.09 11.66
C ALA A 367 12.53 16.60 13.03
N HIS A 368 11.54 15.72 13.02
CA HIS A 368 10.87 15.24 14.22
C HIS A 368 10.66 13.74 14.12
N ASP A 369 10.88 13.02 15.21
CA ASP A 369 10.65 11.59 15.29
C ASP A 369 9.15 11.27 15.33
N PHE A 370 8.77 10.15 14.71
CA PHE A 370 7.40 9.64 14.74
C PHE A 370 7.33 8.29 15.45
N ILE A 371 6.53 8.27 16.52
CA ILE A 371 6.22 7.06 17.29
C ILE A 371 4.89 6.50 16.77
N GLY A 372 4.96 5.54 15.84
CA GLY A 372 3.79 4.94 15.21
C GLY A 372 2.98 4.05 16.16
N GLY A 373 3.58 3.57 17.24
CA GLY A 373 2.90 2.72 18.21
C GLY A 373 3.84 2.22 19.30
N ILE A 374 3.49 1.06 19.84
CA ILE A 374 4.30 0.33 20.81
C ILE A 374 4.65 -1.04 20.22
N LYS A 375 5.84 -1.59 20.49
CA LYS A 375 6.13 -2.99 20.22
C LYS A 375 6.24 -3.75 21.52
N ALA A 376 5.70 -4.96 21.54
CA ALA A 376 5.75 -5.83 22.70
C ALA A 376 7.03 -6.68 22.66
N THR A 377 7.68 -6.81 23.81
CA THR A 377 8.80 -7.75 24.02
C THR A 377 8.48 -8.65 25.20
N ILE A 378 8.95 -9.90 25.16
CA ILE A 378 8.76 -10.86 26.24
C ILE A 378 10.11 -11.11 26.90
N ASP A 379 10.20 -10.83 28.19
CA ASP A 379 11.34 -11.19 29.01
C ASP A 379 11.33 -12.71 29.29
N PRO A 380 12.31 -13.46 28.76
CA PRO A 380 12.37 -14.91 28.96
C PRO A 380 12.63 -15.31 30.41
N ASP A 381 13.27 -14.46 31.22
CA ASP A 381 13.55 -14.77 32.63
C ASP A 381 12.30 -14.71 33.50
N THR A 382 11.38 -13.81 33.17
CA THR A 382 10.11 -13.63 33.88
C THR A 382 8.99 -14.50 33.28
N CYS A 383 9.12 -14.92 32.03
CA CYS A 383 8.09 -15.70 31.34
C CYS A 383 7.90 -17.11 31.94
N VAL A 384 6.66 -17.42 32.33
CA VAL A 384 6.28 -18.70 32.94
C VAL A 384 5.75 -19.75 31.95
N ASN A 385 5.83 -19.49 30.63
CA ASN A 385 5.32 -20.36 29.57
C ASN A 385 3.83 -20.76 29.78
N CYS A 386 2.97 -19.80 30.08
CA CYS A 386 1.52 -20.06 30.27
C CYS A 386 0.69 -19.96 28.97
N GLY A 387 1.21 -19.32 27.92
CA GLY A 387 0.56 -19.19 26.61
C GLY A 387 -0.61 -18.20 26.50
N ARG A 388 -1.01 -17.54 27.59
CA ARG A 388 -2.15 -16.59 27.57
C ARG A 388 -1.98 -15.47 26.55
N CYS A 389 -0.77 -14.92 26.42
CA CYS A 389 -0.46 -13.89 25.45
C CYS A 389 -0.61 -14.38 24.00
N ALA A 390 -0.18 -15.60 23.69
CA ALA A 390 -0.31 -16.19 22.37
C ALA A 390 -1.78 -16.45 22.00
N VAL A 391 -2.59 -16.93 22.95
CA VAL A 391 -4.03 -17.13 22.74
C VAL A 391 -4.77 -15.80 22.55
N ALA A 392 -4.39 -14.75 23.27
CA ALA A 392 -5.00 -13.44 23.18
C ALA A 392 -4.58 -12.63 21.93
N CYS A 393 -3.52 -13.04 21.22
CA CYS A 393 -2.99 -12.28 20.09
C CYS A 393 -3.76 -12.60 18.80
N HIS A 394 -4.70 -11.74 18.42
CA HIS A 394 -5.48 -11.86 17.17
C HIS A 394 -4.62 -11.74 15.90
N PHE A 395 -3.40 -11.22 16.02
CA PHE A 395 -2.44 -11.08 14.92
C PHE A 395 -1.49 -12.27 14.78
N HIS A 396 -1.55 -13.24 15.70
CA HIS A 396 -0.66 -14.41 15.75
C HIS A 396 0.84 -14.06 15.79
N ALA A 397 1.17 -12.91 16.39
CA ALA A 397 2.54 -12.40 16.48
C ALA A 397 3.37 -13.03 17.61
N ILE A 398 2.84 -13.96 18.40
CA ILE A 398 3.51 -14.51 19.57
C ILE A 398 3.72 -16.02 19.38
N ARG A 399 4.98 -16.44 19.30
CA ARG A 399 5.40 -17.81 18.97
C ARG A 399 6.07 -18.48 20.15
N GLN A 400 5.91 -19.80 20.28
CA GLN A 400 6.52 -20.60 21.35
C GLN A 400 7.91 -21.12 20.95
N ASP A 401 8.78 -20.20 20.54
CA ASP A 401 10.13 -20.47 20.04
C ASP A 401 11.18 -19.56 20.71
N GLY A 402 10.82 -19.03 21.88
CA GLY A 402 11.69 -18.18 22.69
C GLY A 402 12.73 -18.97 23.49
N PRO A 403 13.72 -18.28 24.10
CA PRO A 403 14.75 -18.89 24.94
C PRO A 403 14.16 -19.74 26.07
N VAL A 404 14.93 -20.69 26.57
CA VAL A 404 14.51 -21.50 27.72
C VAL A 404 14.58 -20.65 29.00
N ASN A 405 13.52 -20.63 29.79
CA ASN A 405 13.50 -19.91 31.07
C ASN A 405 14.26 -20.68 32.17
N ARG A 406 14.35 -20.06 33.35
CA ARG A 406 14.98 -20.63 34.56
C ARG A 406 14.39 -21.96 35.03
N THR A 407 13.19 -22.32 34.57
CA THR A 407 12.52 -23.60 34.88
C THR A 407 12.71 -24.68 33.82
N GLY A 408 13.56 -24.44 32.80
CA GLY A 408 13.84 -25.40 31.74
C GLY A 408 12.76 -25.49 30.66
N LYS A 409 11.82 -24.53 30.61
CA LYS A 409 10.73 -24.53 29.62
C LYS A 409 10.98 -23.51 28.50
N PRO A 410 10.65 -23.82 27.23
CA PRO A 410 10.73 -22.84 26.14
C PRO A 410 9.77 -21.69 26.41
N THR A 411 10.22 -20.45 26.21
CA THR A 411 9.38 -19.26 26.39
C THR A 411 8.70 -18.86 25.09
N TYR A 412 7.89 -17.81 25.18
CA TYR A 412 7.29 -17.17 24.01
C TYR A 412 8.16 -16.00 23.57
N ARG A 413 8.21 -15.76 22.26
CA ARG A 413 8.84 -14.59 21.64
C ARG A 413 7.82 -13.86 20.78
N VAL A 414 7.91 -12.53 20.75
CA VAL A 414 7.13 -11.71 19.83
C VAL A 414 7.86 -11.66 18.49
N ASP A 415 7.14 -11.92 17.41
CA ASP A 415 7.53 -11.62 16.05
C ASP A 415 7.34 -10.11 15.81
N PRO A 416 8.42 -9.32 15.72
CA PRO A 416 8.33 -7.87 15.62
C PRO A 416 7.70 -7.39 14.31
N MET A 417 7.64 -8.23 13.27
CA MET A 417 7.03 -7.92 11.97
C MET A 417 5.54 -8.26 11.91
N GLY A 418 5.06 -9.15 12.78
CA GLY A 418 3.63 -9.45 12.91
C GLY A 418 2.95 -8.68 14.05
N CYS A 419 3.71 -7.98 14.88
CA CYS A 419 3.21 -7.32 16.08
C CYS A 419 2.62 -5.95 15.77
N GLU A 420 1.30 -5.85 15.80
CA GLU A 420 0.58 -4.61 15.48
C GLU A 420 0.54 -3.56 16.61
N GLY A 421 1.20 -3.85 17.73
CA GLY A 421 1.33 -2.87 18.82
C GLY A 421 0.05 -2.52 19.59
N CYS A 422 -0.96 -3.40 19.60
CA CYS A 422 -2.25 -3.10 20.24
C CYS A 422 -2.20 -3.00 21.79
N GLY A 423 -1.15 -3.50 22.44
CA GLY A 423 -1.00 -3.48 23.90
C GLY A 423 -1.87 -4.47 24.68
N LEU A 424 -2.50 -5.46 24.04
CA LEU A 424 -3.30 -6.48 24.75
C LEU A 424 -2.43 -7.50 25.51
N CYS A 425 -1.28 -7.91 24.94
CA CYS A 425 -0.48 -8.98 25.52
C CYS A 425 0.10 -8.67 26.93
N PRO A 426 0.54 -7.45 27.28
CA PRO A 426 0.94 -7.12 28.65
C PRO A 426 -0.23 -7.23 29.64
N LEU A 427 -1.44 -6.84 29.23
CA LEU A 427 -2.63 -6.86 30.10
C LEU A 427 -3.07 -8.27 30.49
N VAL A 428 -2.81 -9.26 29.63
CA VAL A 428 -3.18 -10.67 29.90
C VAL A 428 -2.06 -11.47 30.55
N CYS A 429 -0.84 -10.94 30.64
CA CYS A 429 0.31 -11.67 31.16
C CYS A 429 0.31 -11.69 32.70
N PRO A 430 0.09 -12.86 33.34
CA PRO A 430 0.00 -12.94 34.79
C PRO A 430 1.35 -12.77 35.49
N ALA A 431 2.45 -13.00 34.75
CA ALA A 431 3.81 -12.89 35.28
C ALA A 431 4.40 -11.48 35.13
N GLY A 432 3.72 -10.57 34.42
CA GLY A 432 4.29 -9.26 34.08
C GLY A 432 5.51 -9.34 33.15
N ALA A 433 5.68 -10.47 32.45
CA ALA A 433 6.86 -10.75 31.61
C ALA A 433 6.86 -9.99 30.26
N ILE A 434 5.85 -9.16 29.98
CA ILE A 434 5.70 -8.50 28.67
C ILE A 434 5.76 -7.00 28.88
N VAL A 435 6.69 -6.36 28.18
CA VAL A 435 6.86 -4.90 28.18
C VAL A 435 6.41 -4.37 26.83
N SER A 436 5.89 -3.15 26.83
CA SER A 436 5.58 -2.42 25.60
C SER A 436 6.43 -1.17 25.56
N GLU A 437 7.25 -1.07 24.52
CA GLU A 437 8.16 0.06 24.32
C GLU A 437 7.69 0.89 23.13
N PRO A 438 7.82 2.22 23.17
CA PRO A 438 7.57 3.07 22.01
C PRO A 438 8.37 2.57 20.80
N ASN A 439 7.69 2.38 19.67
CA ASN A 439 8.33 2.00 18.42
C ASN A 439 8.42 3.24 17.53
N MET A 440 9.65 3.71 17.29
CA MET A 440 9.92 4.75 16.31
C MET A 440 9.77 4.14 14.91
N THR A 441 8.74 4.56 14.19
CA THR A 441 8.39 3.98 12.88
C THR A 441 8.74 4.90 11.73
N GLY A 442 9.14 6.15 11.98
CA GLY A 442 9.48 7.10 10.93
C GLY A 442 9.88 8.46 11.46
N ARG A 443 9.98 9.42 10.54
CA ARG A 443 10.24 10.84 10.82
C ARG A 443 9.35 11.72 9.96
N TRP A 444 9.00 12.89 10.47
CA TRP A 444 8.34 13.94 9.70
C TRP A 444 9.16 15.23 9.75
N TYR A 445 8.96 16.05 8.74
CA TYR A 445 9.83 17.17 8.43
C TYR A 445 9.02 18.40 8.09
N LEU A 446 9.53 19.55 8.50
CA LEU A 446 9.13 20.84 7.97
C LEU A 446 10.23 21.33 7.04
N SER A 447 9.88 21.66 5.81
CA SER A 447 10.83 22.08 4.79
C SER A 447 10.37 23.35 4.08
N ASP A 448 11.33 24.08 3.52
CA ASP A 448 11.08 25.19 2.60
C ASP A 448 11.31 24.73 1.16
N THR A 449 10.43 25.11 0.23
CA THR A 449 10.62 24.93 -1.23
C THR A 449 10.55 26.27 -1.95
N ALA A 450 10.91 26.31 -3.23
CA ALA A 450 10.70 27.48 -4.08
C ALA A 450 9.21 27.86 -4.26
N HIS A 451 8.28 26.95 -3.90
CA HIS A 451 6.84 27.08 -4.18
C HIS A 451 5.96 27.18 -2.93
N GLY A 452 6.58 27.31 -1.75
CA GLY A 452 5.92 27.38 -0.45
C GLY A 452 6.52 26.43 0.58
N PRO A 453 6.10 26.54 1.85
CA PRO A 453 6.49 25.57 2.87
C PRO A 453 5.88 24.19 2.59
N MET A 454 6.60 23.15 2.99
CA MET A 454 6.24 21.75 2.75
C MET A 454 6.33 20.95 4.04
N VAL A 455 5.30 20.18 4.35
CA VAL A 455 5.34 19.15 5.39
C VAL A 455 5.37 17.79 4.72
N HIS A 456 6.31 16.94 5.09
CA HIS A 456 6.45 15.59 4.53
C HIS A 456 6.97 14.63 5.58
N ALA A 457 6.84 13.34 5.32
CA ALA A 457 7.34 12.33 6.23
C ALA A 457 7.85 11.10 5.49
N ARG A 458 8.59 10.27 6.21
CA ARG A 458 9.12 8.99 5.73
C ARG A 458 8.98 7.95 6.81
N LEU A 459 8.40 6.81 6.47
CA LEU A 459 8.41 5.63 7.33
C LEU A 459 9.68 4.83 7.16
N GLY A 460 10.03 4.10 8.21
CA GLY A 460 10.99 3.02 8.16
C GLY A 460 10.46 1.84 7.33
N ILE A 461 11.37 1.01 6.87
CA ILE A 461 11.06 -0.13 6.01
C ILE A 461 10.24 -1.17 6.78
N ALA A 462 9.07 -1.50 6.22
CA ALA A 462 8.13 -2.47 6.77
C ALA A 462 7.59 -2.08 8.17
N GLU A 463 7.50 -0.77 8.44
CA GLU A 463 6.86 -0.27 9.64
C GLU A 463 5.38 0.02 9.40
N GLU A 464 4.61 -0.04 10.49
CA GLU A 464 3.15 0.13 10.46
C GLU A 464 2.72 1.57 10.78
N ASN A 465 1.40 1.81 10.74
CA ASN A 465 0.77 3.08 11.12
C ASN A 465 1.00 4.24 10.15
N SER A 466 1.14 3.95 8.87
CA SER A 466 1.21 4.96 7.80
C SER A 466 0.03 5.93 7.83
N GLY A 467 -1.21 5.46 8.06
CA GLY A 467 -2.35 6.35 8.24
C GLY A 467 -2.22 7.34 9.41
N ARG A 468 -1.59 6.95 10.53
CA ARG A 468 -1.36 7.88 11.66
C ARG A 468 -0.29 8.92 11.32
N LEU A 469 0.75 8.53 10.58
CA LEU A 469 1.76 9.48 10.12
C LEU A 469 1.18 10.47 9.12
N VAL A 470 0.34 10.01 8.18
CA VAL A 470 -0.41 10.90 7.27
C VAL A 470 -1.24 11.90 8.07
N ALA A 471 -2.01 11.45 9.05
CA ALA A 471 -2.78 12.35 9.92
C ALA A 471 -1.89 13.37 10.65
N GLN A 472 -0.73 12.94 11.16
CA GLN A 472 0.24 13.81 11.83
C GLN A 472 0.81 14.90 10.90
N VAL A 473 1.16 14.53 9.68
CA VAL A 473 1.69 15.44 8.66
C VAL A 473 0.62 16.47 8.26
N ARG A 474 -0.63 16.01 8.06
CA ARG A 474 -1.77 16.89 7.76
C ARG A 474 -2.10 17.85 8.90
N ASP A 475 -2.11 17.37 10.14
CA ASP A 475 -2.34 18.21 11.32
C ASP A 475 -1.29 19.32 11.44
N ARG A 476 -0.02 18.98 11.17
CA ARG A 476 1.05 20.00 11.17
C ARG A 476 0.89 20.97 10.00
N ALA A 477 0.52 20.51 8.81
CA ALA A 477 0.27 21.37 7.67
C ALA A 477 -0.89 22.34 7.91
N ALA A 478 -1.97 21.88 8.54
CA ALA A 478 -3.09 22.72 8.97
C ALA A 478 -2.64 23.79 9.97
N THR A 479 -1.87 23.40 10.98
CA THR A 479 -1.32 24.36 11.96
C THR A 479 -0.43 25.40 11.28
N LEU A 480 0.42 24.97 10.34
CA LEU A 480 1.32 25.86 9.60
C LEU A 480 0.56 26.81 8.68
N ALA A 481 -0.50 26.33 8.02
CA ALA A 481 -1.36 27.15 7.19
C ALA A 481 -2.03 28.26 8.03
N ASP A 482 -2.50 27.94 9.23
CA ASP A 482 -3.05 28.93 10.18
C ASP A 482 -1.98 29.92 10.68
N GLU A 483 -0.79 29.43 11.07
CA GLU A 483 0.36 30.24 11.51
C GLU A 483 0.77 31.27 10.45
N LEU A 484 0.84 30.84 9.19
CA LEU A 484 1.27 31.65 8.05
C LEU A 484 0.11 32.35 7.32
N ARG A 485 -1.14 32.10 7.74
CA ARG A 485 -2.38 32.60 7.11
C ARG A 485 -2.48 32.26 5.63
N LEU A 486 -2.06 31.06 5.25
CA LEU A 486 -2.10 30.57 3.88
C LEU A 486 -3.49 29.97 3.59
N PRO A 487 -4.12 30.29 2.45
CA PRO A 487 -5.51 29.92 2.18
C PRO A 487 -5.71 28.47 1.72
N LEU A 488 -4.61 27.78 1.34
CA LEU A 488 -4.66 26.50 0.66
C LEU A 488 -3.65 25.51 1.25
N ILE A 489 -4.10 24.27 1.41
CA ILE A 489 -3.26 23.10 1.61
C ILE A 489 -3.39 22.22 0.36
N LEU A 490 -2.26 21.88 -0.25
CA LEU A 490 -2.20 21.00 -1.41
C LEU A 490 -1.45 19.72 -1.05
N GLY A 491 -2.17 18.61 -0.97
CA GLY A 491 -1.65 17.31 -0.57
C GLY A 491 -1.40 16.36 -1.74
N ASP A 492 -0.21 15.74 -1.76
CA ASP A 492 0.10 14.56 -2.57
C ASP A 492 -0.24 13.30 -1.77
N GLY A 493 -1.44 12.74 -1.98
CA GLY A 493 -1.93 11.56 -1.27
C GLY A 493 -1.30 10.25 -1.73
N PRO A 494 -1.41 9.16 -0.97
CA PRO A 494 -0.96 7.84 -1.42
C PRO A 494 -1.92 7.23 -2.47
N PRO A 495 -1.47 6.21 -3.23
CA PRO A 495 -2.36 5.42 -4.08
C PRO A 495 -3.19 4.41 -3.28
N GLY A 496 -4.30 3.94 -3.86
CA GLY A 496 -5.07 2.79 -3.40
C GLY A 496 -6.34 3.16 -2.67
N THR A 497 -6.80 2.27 -1.79
CA THR A 497 -7.98 2.52 -0.93
C THR A 497 -7.76 2.20 0.55
N GLY A 498 -6.53 1.85 0.93
CA GLY A 498 -6.13 1.48 2.29
C GLY A 498 -6.02 2.64 3.28
N CYS A 499 -5.52 2.31 4.47
CA CYS A 499 -5.41 3.21 5.62
C CYS A 499 -4.71 4.56 5.32
N PRO A 500 -3.60 4.63 4.56
CA PRO A 500 -2.98 5.90 4.17
C PRO A 500 -3.91 6.81 3.37
N VAL A 501 -4.69 6.24 2.45
CA VAL A 501 -5.62 6.98 1.59
C VAL A 501 -6.79 7.49 2.42
N ILE A 502 -7.36 6.64 3.28
CA ILE A 502 -8.42 7.01 4.23
C ILE A 502 -7.96 8.21 5.09
N ALA A 503 -6.75 8.14 5.63
CA ALA A 503 -6.18 9.21 6.44
C ALA A 503 -5.88 10.49 5.63
N SER A 504 -5.59 10.38 4.33
CA SER A 504 -5.36 11.54 3.46
C SER A 504 -6.64 12.23 2.99
N VAL A 505 -7.75 11.49 2.90
CA VAL A 505 -9.05 11.96 2.40
C VAL A 505 -9.93 12.51 3.52
N THR A 506 -9.93 11.87 4.69
CA THR A 506 -10.83 12.20 5.78
C THR A 506 -10.65 13.65 6.24
N GLY A 507 -11.70 14.47 6.14
CA GLY A 507 -11.68 15.87 6.58
C GLY A 507 -11.09 16.87 5.57
N THR A 508 -10.77 16.46 4.34
CA THR A 508 -10.40 17.36 3.24
C THR A 508 -11.64 18.03 2.63
N ASP A 509 -11.48 19.18 1.98
CA ASP A 509 -12.58 19.87 1.30
C ASP A 509 -12.86 19.33 -0.11
N LEU A 510 -11.81 18.83 -0.79
CA LEU A 510 -11.90 18.30 -2.14
C LEU A 510 -10.83 17.23 -2.38
N VAL A 511 -11.28 16.12 -2.97
CA VAL A 511 -10.40 15.07 -3.49
C VAL A 511 -10.26 15.23 -5.01
N VAL A 512 -9.03 15.20 -5.51
CA VAL A 512 -8.74 15.12 -6.95
C VAL A 512 -8.23 13.72 -7.26
N ILE A 513 -9.00 12.94 -8.02
CA ILE A 513 -8.64 11.58 -8.43
C ILE A 513 -7.94 11.63 -9.78
N VAL A 514 -6.69 11.17 -9.84
CA VAL A 514 -5.92 11.05 -11.09
C VAL A 514 -5.99 9.60 -11.59
N THR A 515 -6.47 9.42 -12.82
CA THR A 515 -6.58 8.09 -13.45
C THR A 515 -6.10 8.10 -14.90
N GLU A 516 -5.82 6.92 -15.45
CA GLU A 516 -5.49 6.70 -16.87
C GLU A 516 -6.64 5.96 -17.56
N PRO A 517 -6.89 6.19 -18.87
CA PRO A 517 -7.97 5.52 -19.61
C PRO A 517 -7.58 4.07 -19.96
N THR A 518 -7.53 3.22 -18.96
CA THR A 518 -7.27 1.76 -19.08
C THR A 518 -8.35 0.99 -18.34
N VAL A 519 -8.56 -0.30 -18.66
CA VAL A 519 -9.57 -1.11 -17.95
C VAL A 519 -9.32 -1.11 -16.43
N SER A 520 -8.06 -1.24 -16.01
CA SER A 520 -7.66 -1.15 -14.59
C SER A 520 -7.88 0.26 -14.03
N GLY A 521 -7.44 1.31 -14.73
CA GLY A 521 -7.61 2.69 -14.27
C GLY A 521 -9.07 3.10 -14.09
N VAL A 522 -9.98 2.58 -14.91
CA VAL A 522 -11.42 2.77 -14.76
C VAL A 522 -11.94 2.07 -13.50
N HIS A 523 -11.56 0.81 -13.28
CA HIS A 523 -11.95 0.04 -12.10
C HIS A 523 -11.44 0.68 -10.81
N ASP A 524 -10.16 1.05 -10.77
CA ASP A 524 -9.51 1.62 -9.59
C ASP A 524 -10.09 3.00 -9.26
N MET A 525 -10.29 3.85 -10.28
CA MET A 525 -10.98 5.15 -10.10
C MET A 525 -12.37 4.98 -9.51
N GLU A 526 -13.14 3.98 -9.94
CA GLU A 526 -14.47 3.71 -9.39
C GLU A 526 -14.40 3.34 -7.89
N ARG A 527 -13.40 2.58 -7.47
CA ARG A 527 -13.18 2.22 -6.06
C ARG A 527 -12.79 3.43 -5.21
N VAL A 528 -11.88 4.26 -5.71
CA VAL A 528 -11.48 5.50 -5.05
C VAL A 528 -12.64 6.51 -4.97
N LEU A 529 -13.45 6.61 -6.02
CA LEU A 529 -14.63 7.48 -6.02
C LEU A 529 -15.68 7.02 -4.98
N LYS A 530 -15.87 5.69 -4.84
CA LYS A 530 -16.70 5.11 -3.78
C LYS A 530 -16.14 5.40 -2.38
N LEU A 531 -14.81 5.35 -2.21
CA LEU A 531 -14.14 5.71 -0.96
C LEU A 531 -14.40 7.18 -0.59
N SER A 532 -14.18 8.11 -1.52
CA SER A 532 -14.48 9.54 -1.29
C SER A 532 -15.95 9.78 -0.92
N THR A 533 -16.86 9.12 -1.63
CA THR A 533 -18.31 9.16 -1.35
C THR A 533 -18.65 8.60 0.03
N HIS A 534 -18.01 7.50 0.43
CA HIS A 534 -18.21 6.86 1.74
C HIS A 534 -17.85 7.81 2.90
N PHE A 535 -16.79 8.61 2.76
CA PHE A 535 -16.41 9.63 3.75
C PHE A 535 -17.13 10.97 3.55
N GLY A 536 -18.04 11.08 2.59
CA GLY A 536 -18.81 12.30 2.32
C GLY A 536 -17.97 13.46 1.76
N VAL A 537 -16.82 13.15 1.15
CA VAL A 537 -15.91 14.16 0.60
C VAL A 537 -16.17 14.34 -0.90
N PRO A 538 -16.37 15.58 -1.39
CA PRO A 538 -16.50 15.84 -2.82
C PRO A 538 -15.26 15.41 -3.59
N ALA A 539 -15.45 14.75 -4.73
CA ALA A 539 -14.36 14.33 -5.60
C ALA A 539 -14.51 14.91 -7.02
N VAL A 540 -13.38 15.18 -7.67
CA VAL A 540 -13.27 15.50 -9.10
C VAL A 540 -12.21 14.61 -9.74
N VAL A 541 -12.30 14.40 -11.06
CA VAL A 541 -11.42 13.47 -11.78
C VAL A 541 -10.55 14.20 -12.80
N ILE A 542 -9.29 13.81 -12.90
CA ILE A 542 -8.39 14.18 -14.00
C ILE A 542 -7.98 12.91 -14.73
N ILE A 543 -8.15 12.92 -16.05
CA ILE A 543 -7.71 11.82 -16.91
C ILE A 543 -6.32 12.15 -17.41
N ASN A 544 -5.31 11.46 -16.92
CA ASN A 544 -3.95 11.52 -17.45
C ASN A 544 -3.79 10.56 -18.62
N LYS A 545 -2.90 10.90 -19.57
CA LYS A 545 -2.70 10.18 -20.83
C LYS A 545 -4.03 9.90 -21.56
N ALA A 546 -4.89 10.93 -21.60
CA ALA A 546 -6.31 10.82 -21.96
C ALA A 546 -6.57 10.35 -23.41
N ASP A 547 -5.54 10.38 -24.27
CA ASP A 547 -5.57 10.00 -25.68
C ASP A 547 -5.10 8.54 -25.93
N LEU A 548 -4.79 7.76 -24.88
CA LEU A 548 -4.42 6.35 -25.04
C LEU A 548 -5.59 5.46 -25.46
N ASN A 549 -6.80 5.71 -24.91
CA ASN A 549 -7.99 4.91 -25.21
C ASN A 549 -9.26 5.74 -25.01
N GLU A 550 -9.85 6.21 -26.10
CA GLU A 550 -11.04 7.07 -26.05
C GLU A 550 -12.29 6.36 -25.53
N GLU A 551 -12.38 5.03 -25.65
CA GLU A 551 -13.49 4.26 -25.08
C GLU A 551 -13.43 4.26 -23.55
N GLN A 552 -12.26 3.95 -22.98
CA GLN A 552 -12.09 3.97 -21.53
C GLN A 552 -12.15 5.39 -20.96
N ALA A 553 -11.67 6.40 -21.69
CA ALA A 553 -11.81 7.81 -21.29
C ALA A 553 -13.30 8.22 -21.16
N ARG A 554 -14.14 7.86 -22.15
CA ARG A 554 -15.59 8.09 -22.07
C ARG A 554 -16.24 7.32 -20.92
N ARG A 555 -15.76 6.11 -20.64
CA ARG A 555 -16.24 5.30 -19.51
C ARG A 555 -15.90 5.94 -18.16
N ILE A 556 -14.72 6.54 -18.01
CA ILE A 556 -14.35 7.34 -16.83
C ILE A 556 -15.31 8.51 -16.66
N GLU A 557 -15.61 9.26 -17.73
CA GLU A 557 -16.54 10.40 -17.68
C GLU A 557 -17.94 9.98 -17.24
N GLN A 558 -18.45 8.85 -17.74
CA GLN A 558 -19.75 8.30 -17.37
C GLN A 558 -19.81 7.90 -15.89
N ILE A 559 -18.79 7.19 -15.40
CA ILE A 559 -18.70 6.76 -14.00
C ILE A 559 -18.58 7.97 -13.07
N ALA A 560 -17.75 8.95 -13.42
CA ALA A 560 -17.62 10.19 -12.65
C ALA A 560 -18.97 10.92 -12.54
N ALA A 561 -19.68 11.09 -13.66
CA ALA A 561 -21.00 11.73 -13.67
C ALA A 561 -22.03 10.96 -12.83
N ALA A 562 -22.05 9.62 -12.92
CA ALA A 562 -22.94 8.78 -12.12
C ALA A 562 -22.64 8.87 -10.61
N GLY A 563 -21.38 9.05 -10.24
CA GLY A 563 -20.93 9.24 -8.85
C GLY A 563 -21.01 10.69 -8.34
N GLN A 564 -21.81 11.56 -8.97
CA GLN A 564 -21.92 12.99 -8.62
C GLN A 564 -20.57 13.74 -8.64
N SER A 565 -19.62 13.24 -9.43
CA SER A 565 -18.33 13.86 -9.71
C SER A 565 -18.30 14.38 -11.16
N ARG A 566 -17.18 14.99 -11.55
CA ARG A 566 -16.95 15.40 -12.94
C ARG A 566 -15.48 15.31 -13.30
N VAL A 567 -15.20 15.09 -14.58
CA VAL A 567 -13.87 15.26 -15.14
C VAL A 567 -13.59 16.75 -15.31
N ILE A 568 -12.51 17.23 -14.70
CA ILE A 568 -12.11 18.65 -14.74
C ILE A 568 -10.88 18.92 -15.61
N GLY A 569 -10.19 17.87 -16.05
CA GLY A 569 -9.00 17.98 -16.89
C GLY A 569 -8.69 16.69 -17.64
N ARG A 570 -8.16 16.84 -18.85
CA ARG A 570 -7.62 15.76 -19.69
C ARG A 570 -6.20 16.14 -20.06
N ILE A 571 -5.23 15.37 -19.60
CA ILE A 571 -3.81 15.56 -19.91
C ILE A 571 -3.43 14.54 -20.99
N PRO A 572 -2.95 14.95 -22.18
CA PRO A 572 -2.57 14.00 -23.21
C PRO A 572 -1.27 13.26 -22.85
N PHE A 573 -1.03 12.14 -23.51
CA PHE A 573 0.25 11.42 -23.42
C PHE A 573 1.36 12.30 -24.02
N ASP A 574 2.35 12.62 -23.20
CA ASP A 574 3.48 13.44 -23.58
C ASP A 574 4.80 12.81 -23.10
N ARG A 575 5.74 12.63 -24.03
CA ARG A 575 7.06 12.07 -23.72
C ARG A 575 7.93 13.04 -22.93
N GLU A 576 7.69 14.35 -23.06
CA GLU A 576 8.40 15.39 -22.33
C GLU A 576 8.18 15.28 -20.82
N VAL A 577 7.07 14.67 -20.39
CA VAL A 577 6.82 14.39 -18.96
C VAL A 577 7.89 13.46 -18.39
N ASN A 578 8.24 12.39 -19.10
CA ASN A 578 9.32 11.49 -18.67
C ASN A 578 10.68 12.20 -18.70
N ALA A 579 10.94 13.03 -19.70
CA ALA A 579 12.18 13.81 -19.78
C ALA A 579 12.32 14.78 -18.60
N ALA A 580 11.24 15.47 -18.21
CA ALA A 580 11.19 16.33 -17.04
C ALA A 580 11.50 15.57 -15.74
N LEU A 581 10.89 14.40 -15.55
CA LEU A 581 11.14 13.54 -14.40
C LEU A 581 12.60 13.06 -14.33
N MET A 582 13.18 12.65 -15.46
CA MET A 582 14.60 12.27 -15.53
C MET A 582 15.54 13.44 -15.21
N ALA A 583 15.12 14.66 -15.52
CA ALA A 583 15.85 15.88 -15.19
C ALA A 583 15.62 16.37 -13.74
N GLY A 584 14.75 15.71 -12.96
CA GLY A 584 14.37 16.14 -11.61
C GLY A 584 13.65 17.49 -11.60
N LYS A 585 12.86 17.79 -12.63
CA LYS A 585 12.14 19.05 -12.82
C LYS A 585 10.64 18.83 -12.97
N THR A 586 9.86 19.86 -12.67
CA THR A 586 8.41 19.82 -12.97
C THR A 586 8.18 19.89 -14.49
N VAL A 587 7.02 19.43 -14.94
CA VAL A 587 6.62 19.53 -16.36
C VAL A 587 6.54 20.99 -16.81
N ILE A 588 6.18 21.90 -15.89
CA ILE A 588 6.09 23.35 -16.14
C ILE A 588 7.48 24.00 -16.27
N GLU A 589 8.48 23.52 -15.54
CA GLU A 589 9.87 24.02 -15.66
C GLU A 589 10.59 23.50 -16.90
N HIS A 590 10.29 22.27 -17.31
CA HIS A 590 11.01 21.58 -18.38
C HIS A 590 10.34 21.72 -19.74
N GLY A 591 9.01 21.63 -19.80
CA GLY A 591 8.27 21.35 -21.02
C GLY A 591 7.76 22.57 -21.77
N ARG A 592 7.54 22.39 -23.07
CA ARG A 592 6.63 23.18 -23.92
C ARG A 592 5.62 22.27 -24.65
N GLY A 593 5.50 21.03 -24.18
CA GLY A 593 4.70 19.99 -24.79
C GLY A 593 3.21 20.11 -24.46
N PRO A 594 2.34 19.32 -25.10
CA PRO A 594 0.89 19.40 -24.95
C PRO A 594 0.37 19.06 -23.54
N ALA A 595 1.21 18.55 -22.64
CA ALA A 595 0.86 18.34 -21.23
C ALA A 595 0.97 19.60 -20.34
N VAL A 596 1.65 20.66 -20.81
CA VAL A 596 1.75 21.99 -20.13
C VAL A 596 0.53 22.83 -20.49
#